data_AF-A0A961IBW5-F1
#
_entry.id   AF-A0A961IBW5-F1
#
_cell.length_a   1.000
_cell.length_b   1.000
_cell.length_c   1.000
_cell.angle_alpha   90.00
_cell.angle_beta   90.00
_cell.angle_gamma   90.00
#
_symmetry.space_group_name_H-M   'P 1'
#
loop_
_entity.id
_entity.type
_entity.pdbx_description
1 polymer ?
#
loop_
_entity_poly.entity_id
_entity_poly.type
_entity_poly.pdbx_seq_one_letter_code
_entity_poly.pdbx_strand_id
1 'polypeptide(L)'
;MQNLFNLIKAARAAIADAMRLPSAPIARTLAAVHVLTGCVILGYWIGVFYFDFAPLNPPPCFNVFDSSFPAAELVTALLLFLSGDGLMRLRPGGAVFALSAGGALLFMGLVQGMYLYNEGQDEGIVFSLSGIWAYALAVVIGLITIGVFLFMTRWAGPSVPADKPATGQ
;
A
#
# COMPACT_ATOMS: atom_id res chain seq x y z
N MET A 1 8.69 -12.80 -34.84
CA MET A 1 7.27 -12.72 -34.42
C MET A 1 6.89 -13.80 -33.39
N GLN A 2 7.32 -15.07 -33.53
CA GLN A 2 7.04 -16.16 -32.56
C GLN A 2 7.37 -15.81 -31.09
N ASN A 3 8.51 -15.13 -30.85
CA ASN A 3 8.95 -14.75 -29.50
C ASN A 3 8.02 -13.73 -28.82
N LEU A 4 7.43 -12.81 -29.59
CA LEU A 4 6.50 -11.81 -29.06
C LEU A 4 5.17 -12.46 -28.63
N PHE A 5 4.65 -13.39 -29.43
CA PHE A 5 3.43 -14.13 -29.08
C PHE A 5 3.61 -14.98 -27.82
N ASN A 6 4.76 -15.65 -27.68
CA ASN A 6 5.09 -16.43 -26.48
C ASN A 6 5.22 -15.53 -25.24
N LEU A 7 5.83 -14.35 -25.38
CA LEU A 7 5.93 -13.37 -24.30
C LEU A 7 4.55 -12.88 -23.84
N ILE A 8 3.67 -12.51 -24.78
CA ILE A 8 2.30 -12.05 -24.48
C ILE A 8 1.50 -13.15 -23.78
N LYS A 9 1.63 -14.40 -24.24
CA LYS A 9 0.94 -15.54 -23.64
C LYS A 9 1.43 -15.80 -22.20
N ALA A 10 2.74 -15.72 -21.98
CA ALA A 10 3.34 -15.86 -20.64
C ALA A 10 2.89 -14.73 -19.69
N ALA A 11 2.89 -13.48 -20.17
CA ALA A 11 2.42 -12.33 -19.39
C ALA A 11 0.95 -12.47 -18.99
N ARG A 12 0.08 -12.89 -19.92
CA ARG A 12 -1.34 -13.15 -19.63
C ARG A 12 -1.52 -14.26 -18.59
N ALA A 13 -0.73 -15.33 -18.67
CA ALA A 13 -0.79 -16.42 -17.70
C ALA A 13 -0.35 -15.95 -16.29
N ALA A 14 0.72 -15.17 -16.20
CA ALA A 14 1.19 -14.59 -14.94
C ALA A 14 0.16 -13.63 -14.33
N ILE A 15 -0.48 -12.78 -15.15
CA ILE A 15 -1.55 -11.88 -14.70
C ILE A 15 -2.76 -12.68 -14.21
N ALA A 16 -3.16 -13.72 -14.92
CA ALA A 16 -4.26 -14.59 -14.50
C ALA A 16 -3.96 -15.30 -13.17
N ASP A 17 -2.71 -15.71 -12.94
CA ASP A 17 -2.27 -16.34 -11.70
C ASP A 17 -2.27 -15.32 -10.54
N ALA A 18 -1.75 -14.11 -10.76
CA ALA A 18 -1.77 -13.02 -9.78
C ALA A 18 -3.19 -12.52 -9.44
N MET A 19 -4.16 -12.68 -10.36
CA MET A 19 -5.58 -12.38 -10.13
C MET A 19 -6.34 -13.52 -9.44
N ARG A 20 -5.68 -14.64 -9.11
CA ARG A 20 -6.33 -15.72 -8.36
C ARG A 20 -6.70 -15.22 -6.97
N LEU A 21 -7.96 -15.48 -6.63
CA LEU A 21 -8.49 -15.11 -5.34
C LEU A 21 -8.02 -16.10 -4.28
N PRO A 22 -7.71 -15.62 -3.07
CA PRO A 22 -7.34 -16.48 -1.98
C PRO A 22 -8.60 -17.17 -1.42
N SER A 23 -8.42 -18.13 -0.52
CA SER A 23 -9.55 -18.72 0.19
C SER A 23 -10.35 -17.66 0.94
N ALA A 24 -11.66 -17.88 1.12
CA ALA A 24 -12.55 -16.94 1.79
C ALA A 24 -12.04 -16.37 3.13
N PRO A 25 -11.47 -17.16 4.07
CA PRO A 25 -10.94 -16.60 5.31
C PRO A 25 -9.76 -15.66 5.06
N ILE A 26 -8.82 -16.03 4.19
CA ILE A 26 -7.66 -15.19 3.84
C ILE A 26 -8.14 -13.90 3.14
N ALA A 27 -9.10 -14.01 2.21
CA ALA A 27 -9.68 -12.86 1.52
C ALA A 27 -10.27 -11.84 2.50
N ARG A 28 -11.00 -12.32 3.52
CA ARG A 28 -11.59 -11.46 4.56
C ARG A 28 -10.53 -10.79 5.43
N THR A 29 -9.51 -11.52 5.85
CA THR A 29 -8.39 -10.94 6.62
C THR A 29 -7.69 -9.85 5.82
N LEU A 30 -7.37 -10.11 4.55
CA LEU A 30 -6.74 -9.13 3.68
C LEU A 30 -7.65 -7.92 3.44
N ALA A 31 -8.95 -8.14 3.23
CA ALA A 31 -9.90 -7.05 3.10
C ALA A 31 -9.92 -6.14 4.34
N ALA A 32 -9.92 -6.73 5.54
CA ALA A 32 -9.85 -5.98 6.79
C ALA A 32 -8.56 -5.15 6.89
N VAL A 33 -7.40 -5.74 6.54
CA VAL A 33 -6.13 -5.02 6.51
C VAL A 33 -6.17 -3.83 5.54
N HIS A 34 -6.74 -4.02 4.34
CA HIS A 34 -6.86 -2.92 3.37
C HIS A 34 -7.76 -1.79 3.89
N VAL A 35 -8.95 -2.13 4.40
CA VAL A 35 -9.89 -1.13 4.93
C VAL A 35 -9.29 -0.38 6.11
N LEU A 36 -8.66 -1.09 7.06
CA LEU A 36 -8.00 -0.46 8.21
C LEU A 36 -6.87 0.47 7.77
N THR A 37 -6.05 0.05 6.80
CA THR A 37 -4.97 0.89 6.26
C THR A 37 -5.55 2.15 5.60
N GLY A 38 -6.62 2.03 4.81
CA GLY A 38 -7.30 3.16 4.21
C GLY A 38 -7.87 4.14 5.25
N CYS A 39 -8.46 3.62 6.32
CA CYS A 39 -8.94 4.44 7.44
C CYS A 39 -7.79 5.19 8.16
N VAL A 40 -6.64 4.55 8.35
CA VAL A 40 -5.46 5.20 8.95
C VAL A 40 -4.98 6.37 8.09
N ILE A 41 -4.90 6.19 6.77
CA ILE A 41 -4.52 7.26 5.83
C ILE A 41 -5.50 8.43 5.89
N LEU A 42 -6.81 8.16 5.84
CA LEU A 42 -7.81 9.22 5.96
C LEU A 42 -7.74 9.93 7.31
N GLY A 43 -7.59 9.15 8.40
CA GLY A 43 -7.46 9.69 9.75
C GLY A 43 -6.24 10.58 9.90
N TYR A 44 -5.11 10.21 9.29
CA TYR A 44 -3.91 11.04 9.26
C TYR A 44 -4.17 12.41 8.61
N TRP A 45 -4.74 12.45 7.40
CA TRP A 45 -5.02 13.72 6.73
C TRP A 45 -6.08 14.56 7.43
N ILE A 46 -7.10 13.93 8.01
CA ILE A 46 -8.05 14.64 8.88
C ILE A 46 -7.28 15.28 10.05
N GLY A 47 -6.34 14.55 10.66
CA GLY A 47 -5.51 15.09 11.73
C GLY A 47 -4.67 16.29 11.31
N VAL A 48 -3.99 16.18 10.16
CA VAL A 48 -3.19 17.28 9.60
C VAL A 48 -4.04 18.51 9.31
N PHE A 49 -5.19 18.37 8.64
CA PHE A 49 -6.00 19.51 8.21
C PHE A 49 -6.85 20.14 9.31
N TYR A 50 -7.24 19.39 10.34
CA TYR A 50 -8.19 19.86 11.35
C TYR A 50 -7.62 20.00 12.76
N PHE A 51 -6.54 19.28 13.10
CA PHE A 51 -5.93 19.30 14.43
C PHE A 51 -4.52 19.89 14.47
N ASP A 52 -4.07 20.48 13.36
CA ASP A 52 -2.78 21.17 13.23
C ASP A 52 -1.59 20.31 13.68
N PHE A 53 -1.55 19.06 13.20
CA PHE A 53 -0.42 18.16 13.42
C PHE A 53 0.87 18.59 12.67
N ALA A 54 0.87 19.75 12.04
CA ALA A 54 2.04 20.31 11.38
C ALA A 54 3.15 20.65 12.41
N PRO A 55 4.43 20.54 12.03
CA PRO A 55 5.52 21.01 12.86
C PRO A 55 5.36 22.50 13.17
N LEU A 56 5.68 22.92 14.41
CA LEU A 56 5.63 24.34 14.81
C LEU A 56 6.58 25.24 14.01
N ASN A 57 7.67 24.69 13.45
CA ASN A 57 8.63 25.38 12.62
C ASN A 57 9.06 24.48 11.45
N PRO A 58 8.22 24.34 10.40
CA PRO A 58 8.55 23.49 9.28
C PRO A 58 9.65 24.15 8.41
N PRO A 59 10.59 23.37 7.85
CA PRO A 59 11.50 23.85 6.82
C PRO A 59 10.73 24.52 5.66
N PRO A 60 11.31 25.52 4.96
CA PRO A 60 10.62 26.23 3.88
C PRO A 60 10.04 25.30 2.78
N CYS A 61 10.69 24.16 2.54
CA CYS A 61 10.28 23.18 1.53
C CYS A 61 9.25 22.16 2.04
N PHE A 62 9.11 22.00 3.37
CA PHE A 62 8.28 20.97 4.00
C PHE A 62 6.80 21.13 3.63
N ASN A 63 6.25 22.34 3.71
CA ASN A 63 4.85 22.58 3.39
C ASN A 63 4.52 22.32 1.91
N VAL A 64 5.46 22.57 1.00
CA VAL A 64 5.27 22.32 -0.45
C VAL A 64 5.31 20.82 -0.74
N PHE A 65 6.22 20.09 -0.08
CA PHE A 65 6.33 18.65 -0.18
C PHE A 65 5.08 17.97 0.41
N ASP A 66 4.73 18.27 1.66
CA ASP A 66 3.60 17.66 2.37
C ASP A 66 2.25 17.94 1.70
N SER A 67 2.04 19.14 1.16
CA SER A 67 0.80 19.47 0.44
C SER A 67 0.62 18.75 -0.89
N SER A 68 1.66 18.08 -1.41
CA SER A 68 1.60 17.31 -2.65
C SER A 68 1.06 15.88 -2.45
N PHE A 69 1.07 15.37 -1.23
CA PHE A 69 0.67 13.99 -0.92
C PHE A 69 -0.83 13.72 -0.68
N PRO A 70 -1.67 14.66 -0.20
CA PRO A 70 -3.06 14.35 0.14
C PRO A 70 -3.80 13.71 -1.03
N ALA A 71 -3.65 14.27 -2.24
CA ALA A 71 -4.32 13.73 -3.41
C ALA A 71 -3.88 12.28 -3.73
N ALA A 72 -2.58 12.01 -3.69
CA ALA A 72 -2.03 10.69 -3.97
C ALA A 72 -2.44 9.66 -2.90
N GLU A 73 -2.43 10.06 -1.63
CA GLU A 73 -2.82 9.20 -0.52
C GLU A 73 -4.33 8.97 -0.46
N LEU A 74 -5.15 9.95 -0.83
CA LEU A 74 -6.60 9.77 -0.99
C LEU A 74 -6.94 8.77 -2.09
N VAL A 75 -6.25 8.83 -3.24
CA VAL A 75 -6.40 7.82 -4.30
C VAL A 75 -5.95 6.45 -3.78
N THR A 76 -4.86 6.37 -3.03
CA THR A 76 -4.38 5.12 -2.43
C THR A 76 -5.41 4.55 -1.45
N ALA A 77 -6.00 5.38 -0.59
CA ALA A 77 -7.08 4.99 0.32
C ALA A 77 -8.31 4.47 -0.43
N LEU A 78 -8.71 5.13 -1.53
CA LEU A 78 -9.79 4.66 -2.38
C LEU A 78 -9.48 3.27 -2.98
N LEU A 79 -8.27 3.05 -3.48
CA LEU A 79 -7.85 1.74 -4.00
C LEU A 79 -7.88 0.66 -2.90
N LEU A 80 -7.48 1.01 -1.67
CA LEU A 80 -7.58 0.10 -0.53
C LEU A 80 -9.04 -0.26 -0.22
N PHE A 81 -9.97 0.69 -0.24
CA PHE A 81 -11.39 0.39 -0.02
C PHE A 81 -12.00 -0.45 -1.15
N LEU A 82 -11.71 -0.12 -2.40
CA LEU A 82 -12.16 -0.90 -3.56
C LEU A 82 -11.60 -2.32 -3.54
N SER A 83 -10.34 -2.48 -3.10
CA SER A 83 -9.74 -3.78 -2.86
C SER A 83 -10.45 -4.54 -1.75
N GLY A 84 -10.71 -3.89 -0.62
CA GLY A 84 -11.44 -4.46 0.51
C GLY A 84 -12.81 -5.01 0.11
N ASP A 85 -13.64 -4.20 -0.56
CA ASP A 85 -14.95 -4.63 -1.07
C ASP A 85 -14.81 -5.78 -2.08
N GLY A 86 -13.88 -5.67 -3.02
CA GLY A 86 -13.61 -6.70 -4.02
C GLY A 86 -13.19 -8.04 -3.41
N LEU A 87 -12.31 -8.02 -2.41
CA LEU A 87 -11.84 -9.22 -1.70
C LEU A 87 -12.94 -9.83 -0.83
N MET A 88 -13.76 -9.02 -0.13
CA MET A 88 -14.91 -9.51 0.64
C MET A 88 -15.93 -10.24 -0.24
N ARG A 89 -16.10 -9.78 -1.48
CA ARG A 89 -17.02 -10.36 -2.47
C ARG A 89 -16.39 -11.44 -3.34
N LEU A 90 -15.12 -11.81 -3.10
CA LEU A 90 -14.35 -12.73 -3.93
C LEU A 90 -14.44 -12.36 -5.43
N ARG A 91 -14.19 -11.09 -5.75
CA ARG A 91 -14.14 -10.58 -7.12
C ARG A 91 -12.70 -10.37 -7.57
N PRO A 92 -12.32 -10.82 -8.79
CA PRO A 92 -10.95 -10.71 -9.27
C PRO A 92 -10.46 -9.26 -9.38
N GLY A 93 -11.37 -8.31 -9.60
CA GLY A 93 -11.04 -6.87 -9.56
C GLY A 93 -10.45 -6.40 -8.23
N GLY A 94 -10.82 -7.03 -7.11
CA GLY A 94 -10.25 -6.71 -5.79
C GLY A 94 -8.76 -7.00 -5.70
N ALA A 95 -8.26 -8.00 -6.44
CA ALA A 95 -6.84 -8.33 -6.50
C ALA A 95 -6.04 -7.28 -7.31
N VAL A 96 -6.62 -6.72 -8.37
CA VAL A 96 -6.00 -5.63 -9.13
C VAL A 96 -5.84 -4.40 -8.25
N PHE A 97 -6.90 -4.00 -7.55
CA PHE A 97 -6.85 -2.87 -6.63
C PHE A 97 -5.89 -3.11 -5.46
N ALA A 98 -5.80 -4.34 -4.95
CA ALA A 98 -4.84 -4.72 -3.91
C ALA A 98 -3.39 -4.52 -4.38
N LEU A 99 -3.07 -4.99 -5.59
CA LEU A 99 -1.72 -4.86 -6.16
C LEU A 99 -1.35 -3.39 -6.38
N SER A 100 -2.27 -2.61 -6.94
CA SER A 100 -2.08 -1.17 -7.14
C SER A 100 -1.89 -0.42 -5.81
N ALA A 101 -2.70 -0.72 -4.80
CA ALA A 101 -2.60 -0.11 -3.49
C ALA A 101 -1.28 -0.48 -2.78
N GLY A 102 -0.89 -1.76 -2.79
CA GLY A 102 0.37 -2.21 -2.21
C GLY A 102 1.59 -1.56 -2.89
N GLY A 103 1.56 -1.44 -4.22
CA GLY A 103 2.60 -0.74 -4.97
C GLY A 103 2.66 0.76 -4.66
N ALA A 104 1.51 1.42 -4.54
CA ALA A 104 1.43 2.83 -4.17
C ALA A 104 1.99 3.07 -2.76
N LEU A 105 1.62 2.25 -1.77
CA LEU A 105 2.15 2.35 -0.40
C LEU A 105 3.67 2.16 -0.34
N LEU A 106 4.20 1.17 -1.08
CA LEU A 106 5.64 0.95 -1.16
C LEU A 106 6.36 2.15 -1.78
N PHE A 107 5.87 2.66 -2.91
CA PHE A 107 6.44 3.82 -3.57
C PHE A 107 6.43 5.05 -2.65
N MET A 108 5.30 5.32 -2.01
CA MET A 108 5.12 6.42 -1.06
C MET A 108 6.08 6.32 0.12
N GLY A 109 6.19 5.14 0.74
CA GLY A 109 7.13 4.90 1.83
C GLY A 109 8.59 5.14 1.42
N LEU A 110 8.97 4.74 0.21
CA LEU A 110 10.32 5.01 -0.31
C LEU A 110 10.57 6.50 -0.56
N VAL A 111 9.61 7.21 -1.15
CA VAL A 111 9.72 8.67 -1.39
C VAL A 111 9.82 9.43 -0.08
N GLN A 112 8.94 9.13 0.90
CA GLN A 112 9.00 9.76 2.22
C GLN A 112 10.28 9.38 2.98
N GLY A 113 10.74 8.13 2.86
CA GLY A 113 12.00 7.68 3.46
C GLY A 113 13.22 8.42 2.90
N MET A 114 13.24 8.70 1.59
CA MET A 114 14.31 9.48 0.97
C MET A 114 14.26 10.95 1.40
N TYR A 115 13.07 11.54 1.52
CA TYR A 115 12.90 12.89 2.06
C TYR A 115 13.42 12.97 3.50
N LEU A 116 13.00 12.02 4.35
CA LEU A 116 13.44 11.91 5.74
C LEU A 116 14.96 11.75 5.86
N TYR A 117 15.57 10.94 4.99
CA TYR A 117 17.02 10.76 4.97
C TYR A 117 17.76 12.05 4.62
N ASN A 118 17.30 12.77 3.59
CA ASN A 118 17.95 13.99 3.13
C ASN A 118 17.85 15.11 4.17
N GLU A 119 16.65 15.37 4.71
CA GLU A 119 16.49 16.39 5.76
C GLU A 119 17.22 16.01 7.05
N GLY A 120 17.24 14.72 7.38
CA GLY A 120 18.02 14.21 8.51
C GLY A 120 19.54 14.48 8.36
N GLN A 121 20.07 14.53 7.14
CA GLN A 121 21.48 14.89 6.90
C GLN A 121 21.71 16.39 7.06
N ASP A 122 20.84 17.23 6.51
CA ASP A 122 20.99 18.68 6.49
C ASP A 122 20.89 19.29 7.90
N GLU A 123 20.06 18.72 8.77
CA GLU A 123 19.97 19.18 10.16
C GLU A 123 21.00 18.51 11.10
N GLY A 124 21.81 17.56 10.62
CA GLY A 124 22.72 16.75 11.46
C GLY A 124 21.96 15.81 12.41
N ILE A 125 20.72 15.48 12.07
CA ILE A 125 19.67 14.91 12.92
C ILE A 125 19.35 13.46 12.57
N VAL A 126 20.18 12.79 11.76
CA VAL A 126 19.95 11.39 11.33
C VAL A 126 19.58 10.44 12.49
N PHE A 127 19.87 10.78 13.75
CA PHE A 127 19.29 10.10 14.93
C PHE A 127 18.91 11.02 16.12
N SER A 128 18.42 12.25 15.92
CA SER A 128 17.73 12.93 17.03
C SER A 128 16.36 12.29 17.20
N LEU A 129 16.21 11.42 18.21
CA LEU A 129 14.96 10.80 18.66
C LEU A 129 13.95 11.83 19.21
N SER A 130 13.81 12.98 18.57
CA SER A 130 12.65 13.83 18.78
C SER A 130 11.40 13.07 18.37
N GLY A 131 10.30 13.29 19.07
CA GLY A 131 9.05 12.53 18.86
C GLY A 131 8.53 12.60 17.42
N ILE A 132 8.75 13.71 16.71
CA ILE A 132 8.25 13.90 15.34
C ILE A 132 9.03 13.08 14.31
N TRP A 133 10.36 13.00 14.44
CA TRP A 133 11.20 12.19 13.54
C TRP A 133 11.01 10.70 13.78
N ALA A 134 10.84 10.28 15.03
CA ALA A 134 10.50 8.90 15.36
C ALA A 134 9.13 8.48 14.78
N TYR A 135 8.15 9.39 14.84
CA TYR A 135 6.84 9.19 14.22
C TYR A 135 6.94 9.08 12.69
N ALA A 136 7.65 10.01 12.03
CA ALA A 136 7.85 9.98 10.57
C ALA A 136 8.53 8.68 10.12
N LEU A 137 9.56 8.23 10.84
CA LEU A 137 10.24 6.97 10.57
C LEU A 137 9.29 5.76 10.73
N ALA A 138 8.45 5.76 11.77
CA ALA A 138 7.47 4.70 11.99
C ALA A 138 6.43 4.64 10.85
N VAL A 139 5.99 5.79 10.34
CA VAL A 139 5.09 5.87 9.17
C VAL A 139 5.78 5.29 7.94
N VAL A 140 7.01 5.69 7.64
CA VAL A 140 7.79 5.17 6.50
C VAL A 140 7.93 3.66 6.57
N ILE A 141 8.36 3.13 7.73
CA ILE A 141 8.51 1.68 7.94
C ILE A 141 7.16 0.97 7.77
N GLY A 142 6.08 1.56 8.28
CA GLY A 142 4.71 1.04 8.15
C GLY A 142 4.27 0.97 6.69
N LEU A 143 4.43 2.05 5.93
CA LEU A 143 4.09 2.14 4.50
C LEU A 143 4.85 1.10 3.68
N ILE A 144 6.17 0.97 3.89
CA ILE A 144 6.99 -0.02 3.19
C ILE A 144 6.57 -1.43 3.57
N THR A 145 6.44 -1.72 4.86
CA THR A 145 6.13 -3.07 5.36
C THR A 145 4.75 -3.53 4.89
N ILE A 146 3.74 -2.68 5.06
CA ILE A 146 2.37 -2.97 4.61
C ILE A 146 2.33 -3.02 3.08
N GLY A 147 3.00 -2.10 2.39
CA GLY A 147 3.10 -2.08 0.93
C GLY A 147 3.68 -3.37 0.36
N VAL A 148 4.85 -3.79 0.87
CA VAL A 148 5.49 -5.07 0.50
C VAL A 148 4.56 -6.25 0.82
N PHE A 149 3.97 -6.29 2.01
CA PHE A 149 3.07 -7.38 2.39
C PHE A 149 1.86 -7.49 1.46
N LEU A 150 1.15 -6.38 1.20
CA LEU A 150 -0.01 -6.38 0.31
C LEU A 150 0.38 -6.68 -1.13
N PHE A 151 1.50 -6.14 -1.61
CA PHE A 151 2.01 -6.41 -2.95
C PHE A 151 2.38 -7.89 -3.11
N MET A 152 3.18 -8.44 -2.20
CA MET A 152 3.66 -9.83 -2.27
C MET A 152 2.55 -10.86 -2.08
N THR A 153 1.59 -10.60 -1.19
CA THR A 153 0.46 -11.53 -0.99
C THR A 153 -0.43 -11.66 -2.22
N ARG A 154 -0.39 -10.71 -3.15
CA ARG A 154 -1.08 -10.78 -4.44
C ARG A 154 -0.16 -11.26 -5.57
N TRP A 155 1.09 -10.82 -5.58
CA TRP A 155 2.06 -11.19 -6.61
C TRP A 155 2.53 -12.65 -6.51
N ALA A 156 2.76 -13.14 -5.29
CA ALA A 156 3.32 -14.46 -5.01
C ALA A 156 2.35 -15.38 -4.24
N GLY A 157 1.06 -15.00 -4.16
CA GLY A 157 0.07 -15.75 -3.39
C GLY A 157 -0.07 -17.20 -3.91
N PRO A 158 -0.16 -18.21 -3.03
CA PRO A 158 -0.31 -19.58 -3.45
C PRO A 158 -1.58 -19.73 -4.28
N SER A 159 -1.41 -20.17 -5.52
CA SER A 159 -2.51 -20.60 -6.35
C SER A 159 -3.14 -21.83 -5.71
N VAL A 160 -4.34 -21.69 -5.15
CA VAL A 160 -5.13 -22.89 -4.82
C VAL A 160 -5.45 -23.55 -6.16
N PRO A 161 -4.98 -24.79 -6.40
CA PRO A 161 -5.32 -25.49 -7.63
C PRO A 161 -6.85 -25.69 -7.66
N ALA A 162 -7.44 -25.47 -8.83
CA ALA A 162 -8.89 -25.44 -9.05
C ALA A 162 -9.57 -26.82 -8.91
N ASP A 163 -8.87 -27.83 -8.37
CA ASP A 163 -9.20 -29.24 -8.52
C ASP A 163 -9.61 -29.96 -7.23
N LYS A 164 -9.76 -29.27 -6.08
CA LYS A 164 -10.42 -29.88 -4.93
C LYS A 164 -11.91 -29.53 -4.89
N PRO A 165 -12.81 -30.42 -5.34
CA PRO A 165 -14.23 -30.25 -5.04
C PRO A 165 -14.38 -30.11 -3.53
N ALA A 166 -15.25 -29.18 -3.12
CA ALA A 166 -15.67 -29.05 -1.74
C ALA A 166 -16.23 -30.40 -1.29
N THR A 167 -15.44 -31.19 -0.56
CA THR A 167 -15.94 -32.33 0.16
C THR A 167 -16.85 -31.76 1.24
N GLY A 168 -18.15 -31.85 0.99
CA GLY A 168 -19.16 -31.60 2.00
C GLY A 168 -18.88 -32.50 3.20
N GLN A 169 -18.69 -31.86 4.34
CA GLN A 169 -19.00 -32.41 5.66
C GLN A 169 -20.14 -31.56 6.22
#